data_AF-A0A2A5CSQ9-F1
#
_entry.id   AF-A0A2A5CSQ9-F1
#
_cell.length_a   1.000
_cell.length_b   1.000
_cell.length_c   1.000
_cell.angle_alpha   90.00
_cell.angle_beta   90.00
_cell.angle_gamma   90.00
#
_symmetry.space_group_name_H-M   'P 1'
#
loop_
_entity.id
_entity.type
_entity.pdbx_description
1 polymer ?
#
loop_
_entity_poly.entity_id
_entity_poly.type
_entity_poly.pdbx_seq_one_letter_code
_entity_poly.pdbx_strand_id
1 'polypeptide(L)'
;MQNSIQSSIQIVWPIVYIGGVIGLLLSWLVLSGDQQGRVNLFYLLLVYLFIPVMSVLLSLFSLLFGKGINLARLITAFPFLSSNTQSMIRKSQQLNMDKYWFLMQSQVAAIAFSVASLSTFFTLLIATDLNFVWRSTILEPSNVLPLLEIIAWPWQFWSSAQPSLSLLEMTQDSRMLLSTIDNTNYGAWWKFILATQICYSLILRVMLLAATKFWLNKKANSDLELTLQGQIKEQKLTSMTELDVGSVIHKLPEGLTWLNWDNIPESVWSLLETDGTSLGIGKLINRNQLMEQEQQQEQLIIVKSWEAPLGELEDYLNQGFGYILPLDWHASELQQLQLKHLQEWQRFTNNLASWTLYIPSKYMPKSLPKLPQSGELL
;
A
#
# COMPACT_ATOMS: atom_id res chain seq x y z
N MET A 1 4.65 -6.36 2.01
CA MET A 1 3.71 -5.21 2.15
C MET A 1 4.42 -3.86 1.98
N GLN A 2 5.62 -3.65 2.55
CA GLN A 2 6.40 -2.42 2.34
C GLN A 2 6.73 -2.15 0.86
N ASN A 3 7.14 -3.19 0.11
CA ASN A 3 7.38 -3.10 -1.33
C ASN A 3 6.11 -2.78 -2.16
N SER A 4 4.93 -3.22 -1.71
CA SER A 4 3.68 -2.92 -2.44
C SER A 4 3.24 -1.47 -2.24
N ILE A 5 3.48 -0.89 -1.05
CA ILE A 5 3.23 0.54 -0.79
C ILE A 5 4.24 1.41 -1.56
N GLN A 6 5.52 1.06 -1.58
CA GLN A 6 6.50 1.82 -2.38
C GLN A 6 6.19 1.79 -3.88
N SER A 7 5.65 0.67 -4.39
CA SER A 7 5.26 0.56 -5.79
C SER A 7 4.10 1.50 -6.19
N SER A 8 3.24 1.90 -5.24
CA SER A 8 2.12 2.81 -5.53
C SER A 8 2.54 4.29 -5.57
N ILE A 9 3.75 4.64 -5.13
CA ILE A 9 4.26 6.03 -5.07
C ILE A 9 5.08 6.39 -6.33
N GLN A 10 5.10 5.52 -7.35
CA GLN A 10 5.88 5.77 -8.56
C GLN A 10 5.31 6.91 -9.42
N ILE A 11 6.22 7.65 -10.05
CA ILE A 11 5.91 8.74 -10.97
C ILE A 11 5.50 8.16 -12.32
N VAL A 12 4.41 8.67 -12.89
CA VAL A 12 3.94 8.28 -14.22
C VAL A 12 4.54 9.23 -15.25
N TRP A 13 5.64 8.82 -15.87
CA TRP A 13 6.38 9.61 -16.84
C TRP A 13 5.55 10.22 -17.98
N PRO A 14 4.56 9.52 -18.59
CA PRO A 14 3.68 10.15 -19.58
C PRO A 14 3.00 11.44 -19.11
N ILE A 15 2.53 11.49 -17.86
CA ILE A 15 1.90 12.68 -17.28
C ILE A 15 2.93 13.81 -17.12
N VAL A 16 4.16 13.46 -16.75
CA VAL A 16 5.28 14.40 -16.66
C VAL A 16 5.64 14.97 -18.05
N TYR A 17 5.73 14.13 -19.07
CA TYR A 17 6.00 14.55 -20.44
C TYR A 17 4.93 15.50 -20.97
N ILE A 18 3.65 15.20 -20.73
CA ILE A 18 2.54 16.09 -21.11
C ILE A 18 2.72 17.47 -20.45
N GLY A 19 3.00 17.51 -19.14
CA GLY A 19 3.27 18.77 -18.43
C GLY A 19 4.44 19.55 -19.03
N GLY A 20 5.56 18.88 -19.32
CA GLY A 20 6.73 19.50 -19.95
C GLY A 20 6.46 20.03 -21.36
N VAL A 21 5.74 19.27 -22.20
CA VAL A 21 5.36 19.69 -23.56
C VAL A 21 4.44 20.90 -23.50
N ILE A 22 3.43 20.90 -22.61
CA ILE A 22 2.56 22.05 -22.42
C ILE A 22 3.36 23.28 -21.97
N GLY A 23 4.33 23.10 -21.07
CA GLY A 23 5.23 24.18 -20.61
C GLY A 23 6.03 24.77 -21.74
N LEU A 24 6.71 23.92 -22.52
CA LEU A 24 7.47 24.34 -23.68
C LEU A 24 6.60 25.09 -24.68
N LEU A 25 5.44 24.54 -25.07
CA LEU A 25 4.57 25.14 -26.08
C LEU A 25 3.97 26.47 -25.61
N LEU A 26 3.46 26.56 -24.37
CA LEU A 26 2.88 27.79 -23.85
C LEU A 26 3.94 28.88 -23.64
N SER A 27 5.12 28.52 -23.13
CA SER A 27 6.22 29.46 -23.01
C SER A 27 6.71 29.94 -24.37
N TRP A 28 6.89 29.03 -25.32
CA TRP A 28 7.28 29.39 -26.68
C TRP A 28 6.25 30.34 -27.31
N LEU A 29 4.97 30.02 -27.19
CA LEU A 29 3.88 30.83 -27.75
C LEU A 29 3.85 32.25 -27.19
N VAL A 30 4.06 32.42 -25.88
CA VAL A 30 4.01 33.75 -25.27
C VAL A 30 5.32 34.52 -25.47
N LEU A 31 6.47 33.83 -25.52
CA LEU A 31 7.78 34.45 -25.68
C LEU A 31 8.17 34.72 -27.12
N SER A 32 7.56 34.07 -28.12
CA SER A 32 7.89 34.26 -29.53
C SER A 32 7.61 35.68 -30.05
N GLY A 33 6.87 36.48 -29.27
CA GLY A 33 6.66 37.91 -29.52
C GLY A 33 5.87 38.22 -30.81
N ASP A 34 5.72 39.51 -31.09
CA ASP A 34 5.20 40.00 -32.37
C ASP A 34 6.32 40.14 -33.44
N GLN A 35 5.97 40.64 -34.64
CA GLN A 35 6.93 40.85 -35.74
C GLN A 35 8.13 41.76 -35.38
N GLN A 36 8.04 42.49 -34.27
CA GLN A 36 9.11 43.38 -33.77
C GLN A 36 9.83 42.79 -32.56
N GLY A 37 9.62 41.50 -32.24
CA GLY A 37 10.23 40.83 -31.09
C GLY A 37 9.67 41.30 -29.75
N ARG A 38 8.51 41.97 -29.74
CA ARG A 38 7.90 42.48 -28.51
C ARG A 38 7.03 41.44 -27.84
N VAL A 39 7.23 41.26 -26.54
CA VAL A 39 6.51 40.30 -25.71
C VAL A 39 5.64 41.03 -24.71
N ASN A 40 4.35 40.64 -24.62
CA ASN A 40 3.42 41.27 -23.69
C ASN A 40 3.58 40.73 -22.26
N LEU A 41 3.91 41.62 -21.33
CA LEU A 41 4.10 41.33 -19.91
C LEU A 41 2.87 40.65 -19.28
N PHE A 42 1.64 41.05 -19.64
CA PHE A 42 0.43 40.46 -19.06
C PHE A 42 0.21 39.01 -19.51
N TYR A 43 0.60 38.65 -20.74
CA TYR A 43 0.53 37.26 -21.17
C TYR A 43 1.54 36.40 -20.44
N LEU A 44 2.73 36.94 -20.15
CA LEU A 44 3.73 36.27 -19.32
C LEU A 44 3.20 36.07 -17.89
N LEU A 45 2.58 37.09 -17.28
CA LEU A 45 1.96 36.96 -15.97
C LEU A 45 0.79 35.96 -15.97
N LEU A 46 0.00 35.90 -17.04
CA LEU A 46 -1.05 34.90 -17.16
C LEU A 46 -0.49 33.48 -17.09
N VAL A 47 0.58 33.19 -17.83
CA VAL A 47 1.19 31.86 -17.91
C VAL A 47 2.06 31.52 -16.69
N TYR A 48 2.81 32.49 -16.14
CA TYR A 48 3.82 32.25 -15.09
C TYR A 48 3.37 32.61 -13.67
N LEU A 49 2.26 33.33 -13.53
CA LEU A 49 1.68 33.66 -12.23
C LEU A 49 0.26 33.09 -12.11
N PHE A 50 -0.66 33.52 -12.98
CA PHE A 50 -2.08 33.26 -12.79
C PHE A 50 -2.42 31.77 -12.91
N ILE A 51 -2.04 31.12 -14.01
CA ILE A 51 -2.28 29.68 -14.22
C ILE A 51 -1.63 28.83 -13.08
N PRO A 52 -0.35 29.02 -12.73
CA PRO A 52 0.29 28.30 -11.64
C PRO A 52 -0.40 28.49 -10.29
N VAL A 53 -0.69 29.74 -9.90
CA VAL A 53 -1.34 30.04 -8.61
C VAL A 53 -2.75 29.47 -8.56
N MET A 54 -3.56 29.64 -9.61
CA MET A 54 -4.91 29.07 -9.67
C MET A 54 -4.89 27.54 -9.59
N SER A 55 -3.92 26.90 -10.24
CA SER A 55 -3.76 25.46 -10.17
C SER A 55 -3.31 24.98 -8.77
N VAL A 56 -2.47 25.74 -8.05
CA VAL A 56 -2.15 25.46 -6.64
C VAL A 56 -3.38 25.62 -5.75
N LEU A 57 -4.16 26.69 -5.93
CA LEU A 57 -5.41 26.91 -5.19
C LEU A 57 -6.41 25.79 -5.43
N LEU A 58 -6.59 25.35 -6.68
CA LEU A 58 -7.45 24.22 -7.03
C LEU A 58 -6.95 22.91 -6.39
N SER A 59 -5.64 22.72 -6.35
CA SER A 59 -5.01 21.55 -5.72
C SER A 59 -5.24 21.53 -4.20
N LEU A 60 -5.10 22.68 -3.53
CA LEU A 60 -5.38 22.84 -2.11
C LEU A 60 -6.87 22.68 -1.80
N PHE A 61 -7.74 23.26 -2.62
CA PHE A 61 -9.20 23.12 -2.49
C PHE A 61 -9.63 21.65 -2.63
N SER A 62 -9.10 20.94 -3.63
CA SER A 62 -9.32 19.50 -3.79
C SER A 62 -8.84 18.71 -2.58
N LEU A 63 -7.72 19.11 -1.98
CA LEU A 63 -7.16 18.48 -0.80
C LEU A 63 -7.98 18.72 0.47
N LEU A 64 -8.52 19.93 0.68
CA LEU A 64 -9.30 20.29 1.87
C LEU A 64 -10.76 19.81 1.79
N PHE A 65 -11.41 19.94 0.63
CA PHE A 65 -12.86 19.74 0.48
C PHE A 65 -13.25 18.59 -0.46
N GLY A 66 -12.31 18.09 -1.27
CA GLY A 66 -12.63 17.07 -2.27
C GLY A 66 -12.83 15.69 -1.65
N LYS A 67 -13.99 15.07 -1.95
CA LYS A 67 -14.27 13.62 -1.75
C LYS A 67 -13.50 12.70 -2.71
N GLY A 68 -12.43 13.22 -3.34
CA GLY A 68 -11.81 12.62 -4.53
C GLY A 68 -12.68 12.88 -5.75
N ILE A 69 -12.16 13.61 -6.75
CA ILE A 69 -12.80 13.61 -8.06
C ILE A 69 -12.56 12.21 -8.64
N ASN A 70 -13.57 11.57 -9.23
CA ASN A 70 -13.45 10.29 -9.95
C ASN A 70 -12.59 10.41 -11.24
N LEU A 71 -11.55 11.26 -11.23
CA LEU A 71 -10.49 11.39 -12.23
C LEU A 71 -9.87 10.02 -12.53
N ALA A 72 -9.82 9.13 -11.55
CA ALA A 72 -9.37 7.77 -11.74
C ALA A 72 -10.13 7.04 -12.85
N ARG A 73 -11.46 7.20 -12.92
CA ARG A 73 -12.30 6.59 -13.96
C ARG A 73 -12.02 7.18 -15.34
N LEU A 74 -11.77 8.49 -15.40
CA LEU A 74 -11.50 9.22 -16.63
C LEU A 74 -10.09 8.90 -17.17
N ILE A 75 -9.12 8.71 -16.27
CA ILE A 75 -7.74 8.37 -16.60
C ILE A 75 -7.60 6.88 -16.95
N THR A 76 -8.37 5.98 -16.34
CA THR A 76 -8.42 4.57 -16.77
C THR A 76 -9.05 4.37 -18.15
N ALA A 77 -9.81 5.34 -18.64
CA ALA A 77 -10.39 5.32 -19.99
C ALA A 77 -9.39 5.77 -21.07
N PHE A 78 -8.22 6.30 -20.70
CA PHE A 78 -7.22 6.75 -21.66
C PHE A 78 -6.47 5.55 -22.27
N PRO A 79 -6.53 5.36 -23.61
CA PRO A 79 -5.98 4.18 -24.27
C PRO A 79 -4.44 4.12 -24.27
N PHE A 80 -3.77 5.25 -24.00
CA PHE A 80 -2.31 5.35 -24.00
C PHE A 80 -1.65 5.01 -22.65
N LEU A 81 -2.42 4.66 -21.61
CA LEU A 81 -1.84 4.27 -20.32
C LEU A 81 -1.31 2.83 -20.38
N SER A 82 -0.02 2.67 -20.05
CA SER A 82 0.62 1.35 -19.95
C SER A 82 -0.10 0.44 -18.94
N SER A 83 -0.04 -0.88 -19.18
CA SER A 83 -0.61 -1.90 -18.29
C SER A 83 -0.10 -1.78 -16.84
N ASN A 84 1.16 -1.37 -16.66
CA ASN A 84 1.74 -1.10 -15.34
C ASN A 84 1.04 0.08 -14.64
N THR A 85 0.77 1.16 -15.35
CA THR A 85 0.09 2.35 -14.80
C THR A 85 -1.35 2.02 -14.37
N GLN A 86 -2.06 1.21 -15.16
CA GLN A 86 -3.41 0.77 -14.80
C GLN A 86 -3.42 -0.07 -13.51
N SER A 87 -2.41 -0.93 -13.33
CA SER A 87 -2.26 -1.72 -12.10
C SER A 87 -1.99 -0.84 -10.87
N MET A 88 -1.23 0.25 -11.03
CA MET A 88 -0.94 1.21 -9.95
C MET A 88 -2.18 2.00 -9.54
N ILE A 89 -2.98 2.46 -10.51
CA ILE A 89 -4.22 3.19 -10.24
C ILE A 89 -5.19 2.29 -9.46
N ARG A 90 -5.35 1.02 -9.87
CA ARG A 90 -6.20 0.06 -9.17
C ARG A 90 -5.73 -0.22 -7.74
N LYS A 91 -4.42 -0.37 -7.53
CA LYS A 91 -3.84 -0.53 -6.17
C LYS A 91 -4.06 0.71 -5.30
N SER A 92 -3.90 1.90 -5.86
CA SER A 92 -4.12 3.16 -5.14
C SER A 92 -5.58 3.34 -4.72
N GLN A 93 -6.53 2.93 -5.58
CA GLN A 93 -7.96 2.89 -5.27
C GLN A 93 -8.28 1.92 -4.12
N GLN A 94 -7.70 0.71 -4.14
CA GLN A 94 -7.91 -0.28 -3.07
C GLN A 94 -7.46 0.24 -1.70
N LEU A 95 -6.42 1.09 -1.66
CA LEU A 95 -5.87 1.66 -0.44
C LEU A 95 -6.51 3.02 -0.06
N ASN A 96 -7.52 3.50 -0.79
CA ASN A 96 -8.10 4.84 -0.60
C ASN A 96 -7.04 5.97 -0.60
N MET A 97 -5.97 5.80 -1.38
CA MET A 97 -4.85 6.77 -1.51
C MET A 97 -4.86 7.51 -2.85
N ASP A 98 -5.89 7.30 -3.66
CA ASP A 98 -6.07 7.85 -5.00
C ASP A 98 -5.95 9.38 -5.03
N LYS A 99 -6.60 10.07 -4.10
CA LYS A 99 -6.54 11.54 -3.96
C LYS A 99 -5.11 12.07 -3.87
N TYR A 100 -4.31 11.50 -2.97
CA TYR A 100 -2.93 11.93 -2.76
C TYR A 100 -2.03 11.54 -3.92
N TRP A 101 -2.29 10.39 -4.53
CA TRP A 101 -1.57 9.93 -5.71
C TRP A 101 -1.80 10.86 -6.90
N PHE A 102 -3.06 11.18 -7.24
CA PHE A 102 -3.37 12.12 -8.33
C PHE A 102 -2.81 13.51 -8.08
N LEU A 103 -2.89 13.98 -6.83
CA LEU A 103 -2.30 15.25 -6.43
C LEU A 103 -0.78 15.25 -6.62
N MET A 104 -0.11 14.15 -6.28
CA MET A 104 1.33 14.00 -6.52
C MET A 104 1.65 14.03 -8.02
N GLN A 105 0.92 13.27 -8.84
CA GLN A 105 1.15 13.26 -10.29
C GLN A 105 0.93 14.65 -10.91
N SER A 106 -0.09 15.38 -10.48
CA SER A 106 -0.36 16.74 -10.97
C SER A 106 0.74 17.73 -10.57
N GLN A 107 1.29 17.62 -9.35
CA GLN A 107 2.42 18.47 -8.94
C GLN A 107 3.70 18.15 -9.72
N VAL A 108 4.01 16.87 -9.95
CA VAL A 108 5.20 16.51 -10.75
C VAL A 108 5.05 17.00 -12.20
N ALA A 109 3.87 16.87 -12.81
CA ALA A 109 3.60 17.45 -14.13
C ALA A 109 3.73 18.98 -14.13
N ALA A 110 3.23 19.66 -13.09
CA ALA A 110 3.35 21.10 -12.96
C ALA A 110 4.80 21.56 -12.75
N ILE A 111 5.63 20.79 -12.04
CA ILE A 111 7.07 21.06 -11.95
C ILE A 111 7.74 20.89 -13.32
N ALA A 112 7.39 19.83 -14.06
CA ALA A 112 7.91 19.63 -15.42
C ALA A 112 7.51 20.77 -16.36
N PHE A 113 6.26 21.25 -16.26
CA PHE A 113 5.81 22.48 -16.91
C PHE A 113 6.74 23.65 -16.54
N SER A 114 6.93 23.93 -15.24
CA SER A 114 7.74 25.07 -14.79
C SER A 114 9.21 24.98 -15.23
N VAL A 115 9.80 23.78 -15.21
CA VAL A 115 11.18 23.56 -15.67
C VAL A 115 11.30 23.75 -17.18
N ALA A 116 10.38 23.20 -17.97
CA ALA A 116 10.36 23.40 -19.42
C ALA A 116 10.13 24.86 -19.80
N SER A 117 9.23 25.55 -19.09
CA SER A 117 8.95 26.98 -19.26
C SER A 117 10.17 27.83 -18.94
N LEU A 118 10.87 27.54 -17.84
CA LEU A 118 12.10 28.23 -17.44
C LEU A 118 13.23 27.99 -18.45
N SER A 119 13.38 26.75 -18.93
CA SER A 119 14.35 26.43 -19.97
C SER A 119 14.06 27.21 -21.25
N THR A 120 12.80 27.24 -21.68
CA THR A 120 12.36 27.98 -22.86
C THR A 120 12.61 29.47 -22.68
N PHE A 121 12.30 30.02 -21.51
CA PHE A 121 12.58 31.41 -21.16
C PHE A 121 14.06 31.76 -21.32
N PHE A 122 14.97 30.97 -20.75
CA PHE A 122 16.42 31.21 -20.91
C PHE A 122 16.89 31.03 -22.35
N THR A 123 16.41 30.01 -23.06
CA THR A 123 16.77 29.78 -24.46
C THR A 123 16.39 30.98 -25.33
N LEU A 124 15.16 31.49 -25.22
CA LEU A 124 14.74 32.68 -25.96
C LEU A 124 15.44 33.95 -25.45
N LEU A 125 15.64 34.11 -24.15
CA LEU A 125 16.33 35.29 -23.61
C LEU A 125 17.78 35.41 -24.11
N ILE A 126 18.47 34.29 -24.35
CA ILE A 126 19.85 34.26 -24.87
C ILE A 126 19.86 34.32 -26.40
N ALA A 127 18.93 33.63 -27.06
CA ALA A 127 18.91 33.52 -28.53
C ALA A 127 18.24 34.69 -29.23
N THR A 128 17.38 35.45 -28.54
CA THR A 128 16.57 36.53 -29.12
C THR A 128 16.60 37.77 -28.24
N ASP A 129 16.64 38.94 -28.87
CA ASP A 129 16.53 40.23 -28.20
C ASP A 129 15.06 40.50 -27.80
N LEU A 130 14.65 39.91 -26.68
CA LEU A 130 13.28 40.04 -26.17
C LEU A 130 13.02 41.45 -25.62
N ASN A 131 12.06 42.15 -26.23
CA ASN A 131 11.61 43.44 -25.75
C ASN A 131 10.29 43.28 -24.99
N PHE A 132 10.32 43.43 -23.67
CA PHE A 132 9.12 43.31 -22.86
C PHE A 132 8.33 44.62 -22.87
N VAL A 133 7.07 44.53 -23.28
CA VAL A 133 6.14 45.67 -23.33
C VAL A 133 4.85 45.32 -22.65
N TRP A 134 4.08 46.33 -22.26
CA TRP A 134 2.71 46.13 -21.81
C TRP A 134 1.78 47.10 -22.53
N ARG A 135 0.53 46.68 -22.69
CA ARG A 135 -0.52 47.45 -23.37
C ARG A 135 -1.77 47.41 -22.50
N SER A 136 -2.36 48.57 -22.24
CA SER A 136 -3.70 48.69 -21.67
C SER A 136 -4.41 49.88 -22.28
N THR A 137 -5.67 49.70 -22.64
CA THR A 137 -6.53 50.79 -23.15
C THR A 137 -7.13 51.59 -22.00
N ILE A 138 -7.17 51.04 -20.79
CA ILE A 138 -7.93 51.59 -19.64
C ILE A 138 -7.01 51.97 -18.48
N LEU A 139 -5.87 51.29 -18.32
CA LEU A 139 -5.02 51.41 -17.13
C LEU A 139 -3.78 52.26 -17.43
N GLU A 140 -3.48 53.20 -16.54
CA GLU A 140 -2.25 53.98 -16.55
C GLU A 140 -1.13 53.25 -15.77
N PRO A 141 0.16 53.57 -16.04
CA PRO A 141 1.31 53.02 -15.29
C PRO A 141 1.12 53.07 -13.76
N SER A 142 0.57 54.19 -13.26
CA SER A 142 0.30 54.44 -11.85
C SER A 142 -0.73 53.47 -11.24
N ASN A 143 -1.67 52.96 -12.03
CA ASN A 143 -2.66 51.98 -11.56
C ASN A 143 -2.11 50.55 -11.59
N VAL A 144 -1.15 50.26 -12.47
CA VAL A 144 -0.57 48.91 -12.64
C VAL A 144 0.51 48.64 -11.60
N LEU A 145 1.31 49.65 -11.23
CA LEU A 145 2.43 49.51 -10.30
C LEU A 145 2.06 48.83 -8.97
N PRO A 146 0.99 49.23 -8.25
CA PRO A 146 0.67 48.63 -6.96
C PRO A 146 0.38 47.12 -7.06
N LEU A 147 -0.24 46.68 -8.16
CA LEU A 147 -0.51 45.27 -8.40
C LEU A 147 0.81 44.50 -8.60
N LEU A 148 1.75 45.07 -9.36
CA LEU A 148 3.05 44.44 -9.59
C LEU A 148 3.91 44.42 -8.32
N GLU A 149 3.82 45.43 -7.47
CA GLU A 149 4.50 45.47 -6.17
C GLU A 149 3.97 44.40 -5.21
N ILE A 150 2.66 44.15 -5.19
CA ILE A 150 2.06 43.03 -4.43
C ILE A 150 2.60 41.69 -4.93
N ILE A 151 2.70 41.53 -6.25
CA ILE A 151 3.27 40.33 -6.87
C ILE A 151 4.76 40.20 -6.52
N ALA A 152 5.51 41.31 -6.47
CA ALA A 152 6.93 41.31 -6.18
C ALA A 152 7.30 41.17 -4.70
N TRP A 153 6.30 41.18 -3.82
CA TRP A 153 6.48 41.11 -2.38
C TRP A 153 7.38 39.96 -1.89
N PRO A 154 7.28 38.72 -2.43
CA PRO A 154 8.11 37.61 -1.94
C PRO A 154 9.61 37.75 -2.21
N TRP A 155 10.02 38.61 -3.16
CA TRP A 155 11.43 38.86 -3.51
C TRP A 155 11.85 40.31 -3.30
N GLN A 156 11.29 40.98 -2.28
CA GLN A 156 11.69 42.35 -1.91
C GLN A 156 13.19 42.54 -1.68
N PHE A 157 13.91 41.48 -1.28
CA PHE A 157 15.36 41.50 -1.15
C PHE A 157 16.11 41.68 -2.48
N TRP A 158 15.46 41.43 -3.62
CA TRP A 158 16.05 41.55 -4.95
C TRP A 158 15.61 42.85 -5.63
N SER A 159 16.28 43.96 -5.28
CA SER A 159 15.93 45.31 -5.75
C SER A 159 15.87 45.44 -7.28
N SER A 160 16.78 44.79 -8.01
CA SER A 160 16.78 44.87 -9.49
C SER A 160 15.67 44.07 -10.19
N ALA A 161 14.93 43.24 -9.45
CA ALA A 161 13.76 42.49 -9.94
C ALA A 161 12.43 43.12 -9.49
N GLN A 162 12.47 44.32 -8.92
CA GLN A 162 11.28 45.06 -8.53
C GLN A 162 10.73 45.88 -9.70
N PRO A 163 9.39 45.97 -9.84
CA PRO A 163 8.78 46.88 -10.79
C PRO A 163 9.05 48.34 -10.36
N SER A 164 9.19 49.25 -11.33
CA SER A 164 9.27 50.69 -11.07
C SER A 164 8.35 51.47 -11.98
N LEU A 165 7.91 52.64 -11.52
CA LEU A 165 7.06 53.53 -12.32
C LEU A 165 7.76 53.93 -13.63
N SER A 166 9.05 54.30 -13.53
CA SER A 166 9.85 54.66 -14.70
C SER A 166 9.94 53.54 -15.73
N LEU A 167 10.08 52.28 -15.28
CA LEU A 167 10.13 51.12 -16.17
C LEU A 167 8.77 50.89 -16.85
N LEU A 168 7.66 51.05 -16.11
CA LEU A 168 6.33 50.93 -16.69
C LEU A 168 6.06 52.01 -17.74
N GLU A 169 6.43 53.26 -17.49
CA GLU A 169 6.28 54.36 -18.44
C GLU A 169 7.09 54.12 -19.72
N MET A 170 8.35 53.69 -19.59
CA MET A 170 9.24 53.40 -20.73
C MET A 170 8.76 52.22 -21.57
N THR A 171 8.14 51.22 -20.95
CA THR A 171 7.73 49.96 -21.60
C THR A 171 6.26 49.93 -21.99
N GLN A 172 5.53 51.04 -21.82
CA GLN A 172 4.16 51.19 -22.26
C GLN A 172 4.10 51.41 -23.77
N ASP A 173 3.55 50.43 -24.49
CA ASP A 173 3.41 50.53 -25.95
C ASP A 173 2.07 51.22 -26.30
N SER A 174 2.11 52.55 -26.34
CA SER A 174 0.98 53.37 -26.77
C SER A 174 1.03 53.59 -28.28
N ARG A 175 0.02 53.07 -29.00
CA ARG A 175 -0.13 53.24 -30.46
C ARG A 175 -0.20 54.70 -30.90
N MET A 176 -0.46 55.64 -29.98
CA MET A 176 -0.62 57.07 -30.26
C MET A 176 0.64 57.90 -29.99
N LEU A 177 1.64 57.34 -29.32
CA LEU A 177 2.92 58.02 -29.08
C LEU A 177 3.94 57.48 -30.07
N LEU A 178 4.15 58.27 -31.14
CA LEU A 178 5.22 58.04 -32.10
C LEU A 178 6.56 58.41 -31.43
N SER A 179 6.97 57.61 -30.45
CA SER A 179 8.21 57.83 -29.71
C SER A 179 9.37 57.36 -30.59
N THR A 180 10.23 58.30 -30.95
CA THR A 180 11.56 58.07 -31.52
C THR A 180 12.29 56.98 -30.75
N ILE A 181 12.79 56.01 -31.51
CA ILE A 181 13.50 54.80 -31.06
C ILE A 181 14.84 55.23 -30.44
N ASP A 182 14.83 55.68 -29.19
CA ASP A 182 16.04 55.86 -28.40
C ASP A 182 16.12 54.73 -27.36
N ASN A 183 16.98 53.76 -27.67
CA ASN A 183 17.80 52.93 -26.79
C ASN A 183 17.29 52.66 -25.35
N THR A 184 16.00 52.36 -25.23
CA THR A 184 15.33 52.12 -23.96
C THR A 184 15.51 50.65 -23.62
N ASN A 185 15.94 50.37 -22.40
CA ASN A 185 16.33 49.03 -21.95
C ASN A 185 15.09 48.16 -21.68
N TYR A 186 14.32 47.84 -22.73
CA TYR A 186 13.10 47.01 -22.69
C TYR A 186 13.35 45.60 -22.12
N GLY A 187 14.61 45.16 -22.07
CA GLY A 187 15.01 43.90 -21.46
C GLY A 187 14.88 43.88 -19.92
N ALA A 188 14.78 45.01 -19.23
CA ALA A 188 14.88 45.07 -17.76
C ALA A 188 13.83 44.22 -17.00
N TRP A 189 12.70 43.89 -17.63
CA TRP A 189 11.65 43.03 -17.05
C TRP A 189 12.05 41.57 -16.84
N TRP A 190 13.12 41.07 -17.49
CA TRP A 190 13.47 39.64 -17.43
C TRP A 190 13.69 39.15 -15.99
N LYS A 191 14.24 40.01 -15.12
CA LYS A 191 14.50 39.68 -13.71
C LYS A 191 13.21 39.52 -12.91
N PHE A 192 12.25 40.42 -13.14
CA PHE A 192 10.92 40.34 -12.52
C PHE A 192 10.17 39.08 -12.99
N ILE A 193 10.22 38.78 -14.28
CA ILE A 193 9.59 37.58 -14.87
C ILE A 193 10.24 36.31 -14.31
N LEU A 194 11.57 36.28 -14.22
CA LEU A 194 12.32 35.17 -13.64
C LEU A 194 11.95 34.95 -12.16
N ALA A 195 11.92 36.02 -11.36
CA ALA A 195 11.52 35.94 -9.96
C ALA A 195 10.07 35.43 -9.81
N THR A 196 9.17 35.86 -10.70
CA THR A 196 7.78 35.39 -10.75
C THR A 196 7.72 33.88 -11.02
N GLN A 197 8.46 33.38 -12.01
CA GLN A 197 8.51 31.95 -12.32
C GLN A 197 9.09 31.13 -11.15
N ILE A 198 10.22 31.56 -10.57
CA ILE A 198 10.84 30.85 -9.46
C ILE A 198 9.90 30.80 -8.26
N CYS A 199 9.32 31.93 -7.86
CA CYS A 199 8.49 32.01 -6.67
C CYS A 199 7.16 31.28 -6.86
N TYR A 200 6.38 31.66 -7.87
CA TYR A 200 4.99 31.21 -8.01
C TYR A 200 4.84 29.93 -8.83
N SER A 201 5.69 29.72 -9.85
CA SER A 201 5.60 28.52 -10.68
C SER A 201 6.42 27.34 -10.14
N LEU A 202 7.59 27.57 -9.53
CA LEU A 202 8.48 26.49 -9.10
C LEU A 202 8.42 26.21 -7.60
N ILE A 203 8.73 27.20 -6.75
CA ILE A 203 8.82 27.02 -5.29
C ILE A 203 7.48 26.55 -4.71
N LEU A 204 6.36 27.19 -5.06
CA LEU A 204 5.05 26.77 -4.60
C LEU A 204 4.74 25.31 -4.95
N ARG A 205 5.18 24.83 -6.13
CA ARG A 205 4.97 23.44 -6.56
C ARG A 205 5.85 22.46 -5.80
N VAL A 206 7.11 22.81 -5.58
CA VAL A 206 8.03 21.99 -4.79
C VAL A 206 7.52 21.86 -3.35
N MET A 207 7.06 22.96 -2.75
CA MET A 207 6.45 22.94 -1.42
C MET A 207 5.20 22.06 -1.37
N LEU A 208 4.29 22.20 -2.33
CA LEU A 208 3.07 21.40 -2.38
C LEU A 208 3.35 19.91 -2.65
N LEU A 209 4.35 19.59 -3.48
CA LEU A 209 4.80 18.22 -3.70
C LEU A 209 5.40 17.62 -2.42
N ALA A 210 6.24 18.36 -1.72
CA ALA A 210 6.82 17.92 -0.45
C ALA A 210 5.74 17.66 0.60
N ALA A 211 4.76 18.57 0.72
CA ALA A 211 3.60 18.38 1.60
C ALA A 211 2.79 17.13 1.21
N THR A 212 2.53 16.93 -0.08
CA THR A 212 1.78 15.76 -0.57
C THR A 212 2.51 14.46 -0.27
N LYS A 213 3.84 14.40 -0.50
CA LYS A 213 4.66 13.22 -0.16
C LYS A 213 4.68 12.96 1.34
N PHE A 214 4.80 14.00 2.15
CA PHE A 214 4.76 13.88 3.61
C PHE A 214 3.43 13.26 4.08
N TRP A 215 2.30 13.72 3.53
CA TRP A 215 0.98 13.23 3.90
C TRP A 215 0.75 11.79 3.42
N LEU A 216 1.22 11.47 2.22
CA LEU A 216 1.15 10.12 1.65
C LEU A 216 1.92 9.11 2.53
N ASN A 217 3.15 9.46 2.94
CA ASN A 217 3.97 8.62 3.81
C ASN A 217 3.34 8.47 5.19
N LYS A 218 2.78 9.55 5.77
CA LYS A 218 2.09 9.50 7.06
C LYS A 218 0.91 8.54 7.01
N LYS A 219 0.08 8.62 5.96
CA LYS A 219 -1.08 7.73 5.78
C LYS A 219 -0.67 6.27 5.58
N ALA A 220 0.35 6.03 4.75
CA ALA A 220 0.88 4.69 4.52
C ALA A 220 1.37 4.02 5.81
N ASN A 221 2.03 4.77 6.69
CA ASN A 221 2.48 4.25 7.98
C ASN A 221 1.30 3.93 8.92
N SER A 222 0.28 4.80 8.97
CA SER A 222 -0.92 4.55 9.77
C SER A 222 -1.70 3.31 9.30
N ASP A 223 -1.84 3.10 8.00
CA ASP A 223 -2.51 1.92 7.46
C ASP A 223 -1.72 0.63 7.76
N LEU A 224 -0.38 0.70 7.72
CA LEU A 224 0.49 -0.40 8.12
C LEU A 224 0.30 -0.76 9.61
N GLU A 225 0.30 0.23 10.50
CA GLU A 225 0.09 0.02 11.93
C GLU A 225 -1.27 -0.63 12.23
N LEU A 226 -2.35 -0.17 11.58
CA LEU A 226 -3.68 -0.76 11.72
C LEU A 226 -3.70 -2.22 11.24
N THR A 227 -3.04 -2.52 10.12
CA THR A 227 -2.95 -3.89 9.60
C THR A 227 -2.17 -4.79 10.56
N LEU A 228 -1.03 -4.32 11.08
CA LEU A 228 -0.21 -5.07 12.03
C LEU A 228 -0.97 -5.32 13.34
N GLN A 229 -1.69 -4.32 13.86
CA GLN A 229 -2.54 -4.49 15.04
C GLN A 229 -3.67 -5.48 14.81
N GLY A 230 -4.28 -5.49 13.61
CA GLY A 230 -5.26 -6.48 13.21
C GLY A 230 -4.70 -7.90 13.22
N GLN A 231 -3.52 -8.11 12.62
CA GLN A 231 -2.83 -9.40 12.61
C GLN A 231 -2.44 -9.88 14.00
N ILE A 232 -1.92 -8.98 14.85
CA ILE A 232 -1.60 -9.30 16.25
C ILE A 232 -2.87 -9.66 17.03
N LYS A 233 -3.98 -8.96 16.80
CA LYS A 233 -5.26 -9.27 17.44
C LYS A 233 -5.82 -10.61 16.97
N GLU A 234 -5.74 -10.93 15.68
CA GLU A 234 -6.14 -12.22 15.13
C GLU A 234 -5.26 -13.37 15.65
N GLN A 235 -3.95 -13.18 15.68
CA GLN A 235 -3.02 -14.14 16.29
C GLN A 235 -3.31 -14.32 17.78
N LYS A 236 -3.55 -13.22 18.51
CA LYS A 236 -3.88 -13.26 19.94
C LYS A 236 -5.21 -13.97 20.19
N LEU A 237 -6.23 -13.72 19.36
CA LEU A 237 -7.53 -14.39 19.44
C LEU A 237 -7.38 -15.90 19.14
N THR A 238 -6.57 -16.24 18.13
CA THR A 238 -6.25 -17.63 17.79
C THR A 238 -5.50 -18.33 18.93
N SER A 239 -4.56 -17.66 19.60
CA SER A 239 -3.82 -18.21 20.75
C SER A 239 -4.65 -18.24 22.06
N MET A 240 -5.60 -17.33 22.26
CA MET A 240 -6.50 -17.35 23.42
C MET A 240 -7.60 -18.39 23.31
N THR A 241 -7.82 -18.97 22.12
CA THR A 241 -8.73 -20.10 21.91
C THR A 241 -8.03 -21.46 22.16
N GLU A 242 -6.78 -21.46 22.65
CA GLU A 242 -5.93 -22.65 22.83
C GLU A 242 -5.71 -23.03 24.31
N LEU A 243 -6.65 -22.71 25.20
CA LEU A 243 -6.62 -23.14 26.60
C LEU A 243 -7.97 -23.73 27.03
N ASP A 244 -8.33 -24.84 26.38
CA ASP A 244 -9.09 -25.92 27.02
C ASP A 244 -8.79 -27.23 26.26
N VAL A 245 -7.55 -27.71 26.39
CA VAL A 245 -7.05 -28.91 25.70
C VAL A 245 -7.15 -30.10 26.65
N GLY A 246 -7.91 -31.12 26.25
CA GLY A 246 -8.16 -32.35 27.02
C GLY A 246 -6.89 -33.06 27.51
N SER A 247 -6.99 -33.73 28.65
CA SER A 247 -5.86 -34.41 29.32
C SER A 247 -5.35 -35.60 28.51
N VAL A 248 -4.05 -35.61 28.19
CA VAL A 248 -3.35 -36.75 27.58
C VAL A 248 -2.92 -37.71 28.69
N ILE A 249 -3.27 -38.99 28.56
CA ILE A 249 -2.89 -40.04 29.52
C ILE A 249 -1.69 -40.83 28.97
N HIS A 250 -0.72 -41.17 29.82
CA HIS A 250 0.54 -41.81 29.44
C HIS A 250 0.66 -43.30 29.85
N LYS A 251 -0.35 -43.86 30.53
CA LYS A 251 -0.37 -45.27 30.95
C LYS A 251 -1.69 -45.91 30.56
N LEU A 252 -1.61 -47.02 29.82
CA LEU A 252 -2.77 -47.83 29.45
C LEU A 252 -3.10 -48.80 30.61
N PRO A 253 -4.39 -49.03 30.92
CA PRO A 253 -4.82 -50.16 31.74
C PRO A 253 -4.48 -51.51 31.06
N GLU A 254 -4.24 -52.55 31.86
CA GLU A 254 -4.01 -53.92 31.37
C GLU A 254 -5.33 -54.56 30.91
N GLY A 255 -5.32 -55.26 29.76
CA GLY A 255 -6.50 -56.00 29.25
C GLY A 255 -7.31 -55.33 28.14
N LEU A 256 -6.72 -54.40 27.39
CA LEU A 256 -7.39 -53.68 26.29
C LEU A 256 -7.49 -54.50 25.01
N THR A 257 -8.61 -54.34 24.29
CA THR A 257 -8.80 -54.85 22.92
C THR A 257 -8.38 -53.80 21.89
N TRP A 258 -7.57 -54.20 20.90
CA TRP A 258 -6.94 -53.26 19.97
C TRP A 258 -7.64 -53.28 18.62
N LEU A 259 -7.90 -52.10 18.06
CA LEU A 259 -8.55 -51.94 16.76
C LEU A 259 -7.66 -51.12 15.81
N ASN A 260 -7.25 -51.73 14.69
CA ASN A 260 -6.44 -51.06 13.67
C ASN A 260 -7.34 -50.38 12.62
N TRP A 261 -7.72 -49.12 12.82
CA TRP A 261 -8.69 -48.43 11.94
C TRP A 261 -8.16 -48.19 10.52
N ASP A 262 -6.88 -47.78 10.40
CA ASP A 262 -6.33 -47.31 9.12
C ASP A 262 -5.56 -48.36 8.32
N ASN A 263 -5.74 -49.65 8.63
CA ASN A 263 -5.04 -50.77 8.01
C ASN A 263 -3.51 -50.58 8.02
N ILE A 264 -2.99 -50.22 9.19
CA ILE A 264 -1.58 -49.95 9.43
C ILE A 264 -0.75 -51.21 9.14
N PRO A 265 0.38 -51.10 8.40
CA PRO A 265 1.19 -52.26 7.99
C PRO A 265 1.72 -53.10 9.15
N GLU A 266 1.92 -54.39 8.88
CA GLU A 266 2.30 -55.35 9.92
C GLU A 266 3.67 -55.12 10.56
N SER A 267 4.58 -54.55 9.78
CA SER A 267 5.90 -54.10 10.23
C SER A 267 5.87 -52.97 11.26
N VAL A 268 4.78 -52.19 11.31
CA VAL A 268 4.67 -51.01 12.18
C VAL A 268 4.08 -51.37 13.54
N TRP A 269 3.13 -52.31 13.60
CA TRP A 269 2.57 -52.71 14.89
C TRP A 269 3.46 -53.66 15.69
N SER A 270 4.33 -54.44 15.05
CA SER A 270 5.36 -55.24 15.74
C SER A 270 6.39 -54.39 16.52
N LEU A 271 6.44 -53.08 16.26
CA LEU A 271 7.32 -52.13 16.95
C LEU A 271 6.69 -51.52 18.22
N LEU A 272 5.40 -51.80 18.48
CA LEU A 272 4.70 -51.35 19.67
C LEU A 272 4.89 -52.40 20.78
N GLU A 273 5.75 -52.11 21.75
CA GLU A 273 5.92 -52.89 22.98
C GLU A 273 4.72 -52.68 23.91
N THR A 274 3.57 -53.27 23.60
CA THR A 274 2.38 -53.19 24.45
C THR A 274 1.75 -54.58 24.64
N ASP A 275 1.50 -54.96 25.90
CA ASP A 275 0.92 -56.25 26.27
C ASP A 275 -0.61 -56.21 26.11
N GLY A 276 -1.12 -56.65 24.96
CA GLY A 276 -2.56 -56.74 24.73
C GLY A 276 -2.95 -57.73 23.64
N THR A 277 -4.19 -58.19 23.70
CA THR A 277 -4.78 -59.14 22.74
C THR A 277 -5.27 -58.40 21.50
N SER A 278 -4.69 -58.72 20.34
CA SER A 278 -5.02 -58.09 19.04
C SER A 278 -6.41 -58.50 18.55
N LEU A 279 -7.27 -57.55 18.19
CA LEU A 279 -8.58 -57.82 17.60
C LEU A 279 -8.74 -57.08 16.26
N GLY A 280 -8.18 -57.68 15.21
CA GLY A 280 -8.60 -57.44 13.82
C GLY A 280 -8.27 -56.10 13.15
N ILE A 281 -8.40 -56.11 11.83
CA ILE A 281 -8.14 -55.00 10.91
C ILE A 281 -9.44 -54.22 10.70
N GLY A 282 -9.47 -52.95 11.08
CA GLY A 282 -10.58 -51.98 11.03
C GLY A 282 -10.95 -51.47 9.64
N LYS A 283 -10.85 -52.31 8.62
CA LYS A 283 -11.63 -52.20 7.36
C LYS A 283 -12.37 -53.48 6.99
N LEU A 284 -12.18 -54.55 7.76
CA LEU A 284 -12.70 -55.90 7.47
C LEU A 284 -13.62 -56.44 8.57
N ILE A 285 -13.90 -55.65 9.60
CA ILE A 285 -14.97 -55.96 10.53
C ILE A 285 -16.28 -55.55 9.86
N ASN A 286 -16.85 -56.47 9.07
CA ASN A 286 -18.22 -56.35 8.60
C ASN A 286 -19.09 -56.03 9.82
N ARG A 287 -19.97 -55.02 9.69
CA ARG A 287 -20.92 -54.55 10.73
C ARG A 287 -21.76 -55.67 11.39
N ASN A 288 -21.76 -56.87 10.80
CA ASN A 288 -22.48 -58.06 11.26
C ASN A 288 -21.60 -59.07 12.03
N GLN A 289 -20.32 -58.80 12.26
CA GLN A 289 -19.39 -59.72 12.95
C GLN A 289 -18.89 -59.23 14.32
N LEU A 290 -19.15 -57.97 14.71
CA LEU A 290 -18.98 -57.56 16.10
C LEU A 290 -20.14 -58.15 16.89
N MET A 291 -19.86 -59.12 17.75
CA MET A 291 -20.84 -59.52 18.76
C MET A 291 -21.06 -58.33 19.70
N GLU A 292 -22.31 -58.04 20.07
CA GLU A 292 -22.69 -56.96 21.01
C GLU A 292 -21.89 -56.99 22.34
N GLN A 293 -21.23 -58.11 22.65
CA GLN A 293 -20.37 -58.30 23.82
C GLN A 293 -18.97 -57.64 23.71
N GLU A 294 -18.45 -57.37 22.51
CA GLU A 294 -17.13 -56.75 22.31
C GLU A 294 -17.17 -55.21 22.29
N GLN A 295 -18.35 -54.61 22.11
CA GLN A 295 -18.58 -53.17 22.18
C GLN A 295 -18.63 -52.62 23.62
N GLN A 296 -18.65 -53.48 24.64
CA GLN A 296 -18.73 -53.10 26.06
C GLN A 296 -17.36 -53.11 26.79
N GLN A 297 -16.26 -53.41 26.10
CA GLN A 297 -14.92 -53.41 26.67
C GLN A 297 -14.16 -52.12 26.31
N GLU A 298 -13.19 -51.73 27.13
CA GLU A 298 -12.30 -50.60 26.81
C GLU A 298 -11.45 -50.93 25.58
N GLN A 299 -11.49 -50.07 24.56
CA GLN A 299 -10.82 -50.29 23.28
C GLN A 299 -9.64 -49.32 23.08
N LEU A 300 -8.59 -49.76 22.40
CA LEU A 300 -7.51 -48.91 21.89
C LEU A 300 -7.60 -48.83 20.37
N ILE A 301 -7.94 -47.66 19.83
CA ILE A 301 -8.03 -47.42 18.38
C ILE A 301 -6.76 -46.78 17.87
N ILE A 302 -6.15 -47.41 16.88
CA ILE A 302 -4.92 -46.93 16.25
C ILE A 302 -5.25 -46.26 14.92
N VAL A 303 -4.79 -45.02 14.76
CA VAL A 303 -5.07 -44.15 13.61
C VAL A 303 -3.78 -43.54 13.07
N LYS A 304 -3.79 -43.11 11.81
CA LYS A 304 -2.73 -42.31 11.22
C LYS A 304 -2.76 -40.89 11.79
N SER A 305 -1.60 -40.40 12.23
CA SER A 305 -1.50 -39.05 12.79
C SER A 305 -1.78 -37.97 11.73
N TRP A 306 -1.38 -38.19 10.47
CA TRP A 306 -1.44 -37.20 9.39
C TRP A 306 -2.77 -37.18 8.59
N GLU A 307 -3.68 -38.13 8.83
CA GLU A 307 -5.02 -38.11 8.24
C GLU A 307 -5.99 -37.43 9.22
N ALA A 308 -6.80 -36.50 8.71
CA ALA A 308 -7.79 -35.81 9.52
C ALA A 308 -8.88 -36.80 9.98
N PRO A 309 -9.44 -36.64 11.18
CA PRO A 309 -10.50 -37.50 11.67
C PRO A 309 -11.71 -37.43 10.75
N LEU A 310 -12.13 -38.58 10.22
CA LEU A 310 -13.27 -38.71 9.32
C LEU A 310 -14.56 -38.90 10.13
N GLY A 311 -15.71 -38.46 9.59
CA GLY A 311 -17.01 -38.60 10.26
C GLY A 311 -17.41 -40.05 10.56
N GLU A 312 -16.94 -41.02 9.76
CA GLU A 312 -17.17 -42.45 10.02
C GLU A 312 -16.51 -42.94 11.32
N LEU A 313 -15.36 -42.37 11.68
CA LEU A 313 -14.67 -42.66 12.94
C LEU A 313 -15.45 -42.04 14.11
N GLU A 314 -15.97 -40.83 13.95
CA GLU A 314 -16.79 -40.16 14.96
C GLU A 314 -18.07 -40.94 15.27
N ASP A 315 -18.76 -41.44 14.24
CA ASP A 315 -19.97 -42.27 14.38
C ASP A 315 -19.71 -43.58 15.15
N TYR A 316 -18.51 -44.16 15.00
CA TYR A 316 -18.08 -45.35 15.72
C TYR A 316 -17.71 -45.03 17.18
N LEU A 317 -16.93 -43.95 17.40
CA LEU A 317 -16.49 -43.53 18.73
C LEU A 317 -17.67 -43.15 19.64
N ASN A 318 -18.74 -42.58 19.09
CA ASN A 318 -19.95 -42.24 19.86
C ASN A 318 -20.67 -43.46 20.47
N GLN A 319 -20.33 -44.68 20.05
CA GLN A 319 -20.96 -45.93 20.52
C GLN A 319 -20.11 -46.70 21.53
N GLY A 320 -18.90 -46.23 21.86
CA GLY A 320 -17.95 -46.93 22.72
C GLY A 320 -17.14 -45.99 23.63
N PHE A 321 -16.14 -46.55 24.31
CA PHE A 321 -15.23 -45.81 25.18
C PHE A 321 -13.83 -46.43 25.17
N GLY A 322 -12.80 -45.60 25.34
CA GLY A 322 -11.43 -46.09 25.29
C GLY A 322 -10.38 -45.03 24.93
N TYR A 323 -9.34 -45.47 24.24
CA TYR A 323 -8.16 -44.67 23.94
C TYR A 323 -7.91 -44.56 22.44
N ILE A 324 -7.47 -43.39 21.98
CA ILE A 324 -7.04 -43.17 20.59
C ILE A 324 -5.53 -42.99 20.55
N LEU A 325 -4.85 -43.78 19.72
CA LEU A 325 -3.41 -43.73 19.50
C LEU A 325 -3.11 -43.26 18.06
N PRO A 326 -2.82 -41.97 17.85
CA PRO A 326 -2.32 -41.50 16.57
C PRO A 326 -0.85 -41.90 16.41
N LEU A 327 -0.51 -42.56 15.29
CA LEU A 327 0.84 -42.98 14.94
C LEU A 327 1.35 -42.25 13.70
N ASP A 328 2.62 -41.84 13.75
CA ASP A 328 3.36 -41.30 12.61
C ASP A 328 4.43 -42.32 12.19
N TRP A 329 4.50 -42.68 10.90
CA TRP A 329 5.50 -43.63 10.41
C TRP A 329 5.88 -43.36 8.96
N HIS A 330 7.13 -43.69 8.61
CA HIS A 330 7.64 -43.62 7.24
C HIS A 330 8.39 -44.90 6.90
N ALA A 331 8.00 -45.58 5.82
CA ALA A 331 8.69 -46.76 5.27
C ALA A 331 9.01 -47.89 6.27
N SER A 332 8.23 -48.03 7.37
CA SER A 332 8.36 -48.99 8.49
C SER A 332 9.13 -48.53 9.73
N GLU A 333 9.46 -47.25 9.85
CA GLU A 333 9.98 -46.66 11.11
C GLU A 333 8.95 -45.74 11.76
N LEU A 334 8.73 -45.89 13.07
CA LEU A 334 7.89 -44.98 13.87
C LEU A 334 8.60 -43.64 14.08
N GLN A 335 7.91 -42.54 13.77
CA GLN A 335 8.41 -41.18 13.90
C GLN A 335 7.78 -40.46 15.10
N GLN A 336 8.41 -39.35 15.52
CA GLN A 336 7.82 -38.45 16.50
C GLN A 336 6.62 -37.73 15.89
N LEU A 337 5.53 -37.61 16.63
CA LEU A 337 4.34 -36.92 16.15
C LEU A 337 4.63 -35.45 15.90
N GLN A 338 4.16 -34.93 14.76
CA GLN A 338 4.18 -33.50 14.50
C GLN A 338 3.18 -32.76 15.40
N LEU A 339 3.56 -31.57 15.90
CA LEU A 339 2.73 -30.77 16.81
C LEU A 339 1.34 -30.47 16.22
N LYS A 340 1.27 -30.21 14.91
CA LYS A 340 0.04 -29.92 14.19
C LYS A 340 -0.95 -31.09 14.24
N HIS A 341 -0.48 -32.31 13.97
CA HIS A 341 -1.30 -33.52 14.02
C HIS A 341 -1.79 -33.80 15.45
N LEU A 342 -0.91 -33.63 16.44
CA LEU A 342 -1.27 -33.79 17.85
C LEU A 342 -2.40 -32.82 18.26
N GLN A 343 -2.32 -31.55 17.86
CA GLN A 343 -3.35 -30.55 18.15
C GLN A 343 -4.70 -30.87 17.48
N GLU A 344 -4.68 -31.37 16.24
CA GLU A 344 -5.89 -31.78 15.52
C GLU A 344 -6.58 -32.96 16.22
N TRP A 345 -5.82 -33.99 16.62
CA TRP A 345 -6.36 -35.13 17.34
C TRP A 345 -6.82 -34.78 18.77
N GLN A 346 -6.15 -33.86 19.46
CA GLN A 346 -6.60 -33.34 20.76
C GLN A 346 -7.95 -32.62 20.66
N ARG A 347 -8.15 -31.81 19.61
CA ARG A 347 -9.44 -31.13 19.36
C ARG A 347 -10.56 -32.13 19.12
N PHE A 348 -10.28 -33.18 18.35
CA PHE A 348 -11.23 -34.24 18.06
C PHE A 348 -11.63 -35.01 19.32
N THR A 349 -10.67 -35.41 20.15
CA THR A 349 -10.95 -36.11 21.42
C THR A 349 -11.67 -35.24 22.44
N ASN A 350 -11.48 -33.91 22.42
CA ASN A 350 -12.18 -33.02 23.37
C ASN A 350 -13.70 -33.00 23.17
N ASN A 351 -14.16 -33.30 21.95
CA ASN A 351 -15.59 -33.41 21.65
C ASN A 351 -16.19 -34.77 22.07
N LEU A 352 -15.35 -35.74 22.46
CA LEU A 352 -15.74 -37.11 22.79
C LEU A 352 -15.52 -37.38 24.27
N ALA A 353 -16.56 -37.24 25.09
CA ALA A 353 -16.47 -37.35 26.55
C ALA A 353 -15.97 -38.72 27.07
N SER A 354 -16.04 -39.77 26.25
CA SER A 354 -15.71 -41.15 26.61
C SER A 354 -14.40 -41.66 26.00
N TRP A 355 -13.64 -40.80 25.31
CA TRP A 355 -12.40 -41.17 24.62
C TRP A 355 -11.25 -40.29 25.03
N THR A 356 -10.10 -40.90 25.32
CA THR A 356 -8.89 -40.17 25.72
C THR A 356 -7.76 -40.39 24.72
N LEU A 357 -7.01 -39.32 24.42
CA LEU A 357 -5.83 -39.42 23.56
C LEU A 357 -4.68 -40.08 24.33
N TYR A 358 -4.18 -41.20 23.81
CA TYR A 358 -3.01 -41.90 24.34
C TYR A 358 -1.81 -41.67 23.42
N ILE A 359 -0.70 -41.18 24.00
CA ILE A 359 0.57 -40.99 23.28
C ILE A 359 1.71 -41.54 24.15
N PRO A 360 2.45 -42.56 23.69
CA PRO A 360 3.64 -43.04 24.38
C PRO A 360 4.68 -41.93 24.48
N SER A 361 5.31 -41.80 25.66
CA SER A 361 6.29 -40.74 25.95
C SER A 361 7.48 -40.70 24.97
N LYS A 362 7.83 -41.85 24.37
CA LYS A 362 8.88 -42.00 23.35
C LYS A 362 8.58 -41.25 22.03
N TYR A 363 7.31 -41.07 21.69
CA TYR A 363 6.86 -40.52 20.40
C TYR A 363 6.23 -39.12 20.52
N MET A 364 6.27 -38.52 21.72
CA MET A 364 5.80 -37.16 21.97
C MET A 364 6.71 -36.13 21.28
N PRO A 365 6.15 -35.06 20.67
CA PRO A 365 6.94 -33.99 20.11
C PRO A 365 7.82 -33.33 21.18
N LYS A 366 9.12 -33.18 20.88
CA LYS A 366 10.12 -32.56 21.77
C LYS A 366 9.86 -31.07 22.06
N SER A 367 8.86 -30.44 21.43
CA SER A 367 8.64 -29.00 21.41
C SER A 367 7.36 -28.52 22.12
N LEU A 368 6.82 -29.27 23.09
CA LEU A 368 5.83 -28.64 23.98
C LEU A 368 6.53 -27.58 24.86
N PRO A 369 5.98 -26.35 24.96
CA PRO A 369 6.34 -25.47 26.06
C PRO A 369 6.04 -26.22 27.35
N LYS A 370 6.98 -26.19 28.31
CA LYS A 370 6.78 -26.77 29.64
C LYS A 370 5.37 -26.42 30.12
N LEU A 371 4.52 -27.44 30.30
CA LEU A 371 3.28 -27.28 31.06
C LEU A 371 3.66 -26.63 32.39
N PRO A 372 2.92 -25.60 32.86
CA PRO A 372 3.15 -25.09 34.19
C PRO A 372 2.98 -26.26 35.15
N GLN A 373 4.02 -26.53 35.93
CA GLN A 373 3.91 -27.46 37.04
C GLN A 373 2.83 -26.89 37.96
N SER A 374 1.69 -27.57 37.99
CA SER A 374 0.66 -27.37 38.99
C SER A 374 1.27 -27.74 40.34
N GLY A 375 1.76 -26.75 41.07
CA GLY A 375 2.36 -26.95 42.37
C GLY A 375 3.22 -25.78 42.82
N GLU A 376 2.58 -24.66 43.15
CA GLU A 376 2.94 -23.79 44.27
C GLU A 376 1.82 -22.76 44.44
N LEU A 377 0.77 -23.19 45.13
CA LEU A 377 -0.04 -22.30 45.94
C LEU A 377 0.83 -21.90 47.14
N LEU A 378 1.17 -20.62 47.25
CA LEU A 378 1.17 -19.83 48.49
C LEU A 378 1.31 -18.34 48.17
#